data_AF-A0A383RRC3-F1
#
_entry.id   AF-A0A383RRC3-F1
#
_cell.length_a   1.000
_cell.length_b   1.000
_cell.length_c   1.000
_cell.angle_alpha   90.00
_cell.angle_beta   90.00
_cell.angle_gamma   90.00
#
_symmetry.space_group_name_H-M   'P 1'
#
loop_
_entity.id
_entity.type
_entity.pdbx_description
1 polymer ?
#
loop_
_entity_poly.entity_id
_entity_poly.type
_entity_poly.pdbx_seq_one_letter_code
_entity_poly.pdbx_strand_id
1 'polypeptide(L)'
;MRKSAIGDSIEGNALELQCRKFKMNGPTKSKFTKALVFNFKLSIHGFARISKPLGDTETQVSDKSMINVGDEIHGESINGFSSKPMGREEVKHATSTHKATFVSTRGKSYANVEIGVREFLQAIDNSNTLPNSL
;
A
#
# COMPACT_ATOMS: atom_id res chain seq x y z
N MET A 1 -14.33 7.95 -8.97
CA MET A 1 -13.15 7.45 -8.24
C MET A 1 -13.50 7.42 -6.75
N ARG A 2 -13.55 6.23 -6.13
CA ARG A 2 -13.89 6.08 -4.71
C ARG A 2 -12.67 6.51 -3.88
N LYS A 3 -12.86 7.41 -2.90
CA LYS A 3 -11.79 7.73 -1.94
C LYS A 3 -11.63 6.53 -1.01
N SER A 4 -10.43 5.97 -0.91
CA SER A 4 -10.18 4.86 0.01
C SER A 4 -10.21 5.33 1.45
N ALA A 5 -10.81 4.54 2.33
CA ALA A 5 -10.87 4.74 3.77
C ALA A 5 -9.82 3.89 4.49
N ILE A 6 -9.54 4.20 5.75
CA ILE A 6 -8.71 3.34 6.61
C ILE A 6 -9.32 1.93 6.65
N GLY A 7 -8.46 0.93 6.45
CA GLY A 7 -8.87 -0.48 6.42
C GLY A 7 -9.35 -0.98 5.06
N ASP A 8 -9.52 -0.11 4.05
CA ASP A 8 -9.70 -0.58 2.67
C ASP A 8 -8.44 -1.36 2.24
N SER A 9 -8.65 -2.48 1.57
CA SER A 9 -7.58 -3.39 1.16
C SER A 9 -7.77 -3.91 -0.26
N ILE A 10 -6.66 -4.34 -0.87
CA ILE A 10 -6.63 -5.01 -2.16
C ILE A 10 -5.78 -6.27 -2.10
N GLU A 11 -6.15 -7.27 -2.89
CA GLU A 11 -5.44 -8.54 -2.99
C GLU A 11 -5.29 -9.02 -4.43
N GLY A 12 -4.09 -9.49 -4.77
CA GLY A 12 -3.81 -10.02 -6.09
C GLY A 12 -2.46 -10.72 -6.19
N ASN A 13 -2.19 -11.39 -7.31
CA ASN A 13 -0.88 -12.00 -7.57
C ASN A 13 0.21 -11.00 -7.98
N ALA A 14 -0.19 -9.78 -8.32
CA ALA A 14 0.73 -8.68 -8.52
C ALA A 14 -0.01 -7.37 -8.29
N LEU A 15 0.66 -6.48 -7.55
CA LEU A 15 0.24 -5.12 -7.32
C LEU A 15 1.28 -4.19 -7.93
N GLU A 16 0.80 -3.12 -8.57
CA GLU A 16 1.60 -1.97 -8.90
C GLU A 16 1.52 -0.99 -7.75
N LEU A 17 2.68 -0.63 -7.21
CA LEU A 17 2.83 0.25 -6.06
C LEU A 17 3.48 1.55 -6.52
N GLN A 18 2.99 2.67 -6.01
CA GLN A 18 3.59 3.98 -6.21
C GLN A 18 3.58 4.74 -4.88
N CYS A 19 4.69 5.39 -4.54
CA CYS A 19 4.79 6.27 -3.38
C CYS A 19 5.98 7.21 -3.51
N ARG A 20 6.13 8.20 -2.61
CA ARG A 20 7.38 8.97 -2.53
C ARG A 20 8.45 8.27 -1.70
N LYS A 21 8.05 7.50 -0.69
CA LYS A 21 8.97 6.77 0.18
C LYS A 21 8.54 5.33 0.33
N PHE A 22 9.29 4.47 -0.32
CA PHE A 22 9.13 3.03 -0.23
C PHE A 22 10.04 2.47 0.89
N LYS A 23 9.51 1.53 1.67
CA LYS A 23 10.31 0.77 2.64
C LYS A 23 9.96 -0.70 2.52
N MET A 24 10.96 -1.52 2.20
CA MET A 24 10.88 -2.96 2.36
C MET A 24 11.37 -3.33 3.76
N ASN A 25 10.60 -4.17 4.46
CA ASN A 25 11.02 -4.78 5.71
C ASN A 25 11.54 -6.20 5.43
N GLY A 26 12.29 -6.76 6.39
CA GLY A 26 12.75 -8.15 6.30
C GLY A 26 11.59 -9.14 6.16
N PRO A 27 11.85 -10.34 5.58
CA PRO A 27 10.83 -11.35 5.45
C PRO A 27 10.36 -11.83 6.83
N THR A 28 9.06 -12.02 6.98
CA THR A 28 8.46 -12.57 8.20
C THR A 28 7.58 -13.77 7.85
N LYS A 29 7.30 -14.62 8.83
CA LYS A 29 6.34 -15.71 8.66
C LYS A 29 4.93 -15.15 8.79
N SER A 30 4.13 -15.24 7.73
CA SER A 30 2.74 -14.78 7.73
C SER A 30 1.88 -15.68 8.60
N LYS A 31 1.05 -15.07 9.45
CA LYS A 31 0.04 -15.80 10.24
C LYS A 31 -1.05 -16.40 9.34
N PHE A 32 -1.33 -15.76 8.20
CA PHE A 32 -2.41 -16.13 7.29
C PHE A 32 -2.01 -17.25 6.34
N THR A 33 -0.86 -17.11 5.68
CA THR A 33 -0.40 -18.11 4.68
C THR A 33 0.52 -19.17 5.27
N LYS A 34 0.98 -18.99 6.52
CA LYS A 34 2.02 -19.81 7.18
C LYS A 34 3.37 -19.85 6.45
N ALA A 35 3.51 -19.11 5.35
CA ALA A 35 4.70 -19.00 4.51
C ALA A 35 5.49 -17.73 4.84
N LEU A 36 6.73 -17.67 4.34
CA LEU A 36 7.53 -16.45 4.35
C LEU A 36 6.88 -15.40 3.42
N VAL A 37 6.78 -14.16 3.91
CA VAL A 37 6.28 -13.01 3.16
C VAL A 37 7.21 -11.83 3.33
N PHE A 38 7.27 -11.00 2.29
CA PHE A 38 8.11 -9.81 2.20
C PHE A 38 7.23 -8.60 2.44
N ASN A 39 7.32 -8.03 3.64
CA ASN A 39 6.49 -6.91 4.05
C ASN A 39 7.01 -5.62 3.43
N PHE A 40 6.10 -4.73 3.06
CA PHE A 40 6.41 -3.41 2.54
C PHE A 40 5.54 -2.34 3.18
N LYS A 41 6.03 -1.12 3.12
CA LYS A 41 5.33 0.09 3.52
C LYS A 41 5.51 1.15 2.44
N LEU A 42 4.38 1.65 1.94
CA LEU A 42 4.29 2.85 1.12
C LEU A 42 4.00 4.02 2.06
N SER A 43 4.80 5.07 1.97
CA SER A 43 4.60 6.30 2.73
C SER A 43 4.62 7.51 1.79
N ILE A 44 3.79 8.50 2.12
CA ILE A 44 3.62 9.77 1.41
C ILE A 44 3.05 9.52 0.01
N HIS A 45 1.74 9.71 -0.12
CA HIS A 45 0.97 9.40 -1.34
C HIS A 45 1.15 7.95 -1.81
N GLY A 46 0.85 7.01 -0.93
CA GLY A 46 0.79 5.60 -1.25
C GLY A 46 -0.37 5.30 -2.21
N PHE A 47 -0.04 4.59 -3.27
CA PHE A 47 -0.96 4.06 -4.26
C PHE A 47 -0.65 2.59 -4.47
N ALA A 48 -1.68 1.76 -4.49
CA ALA A 48 -1.57 0.36 -4.86
C ALA A 48 -2.72 -0.03 -5.79
N ARG A 49 -2.41 -0.75 -6.87
CA ARG A 49 -3.39 -1.21 -7.86
C ARG A 49 -3.16 -2.67 -8.22
N ILE A 50 -4.24 -3.43 -8.38
CA ILE A 50 -4.17 -4.83 -8.82
C ILE A 50 -3.81 -4.87 -10.30
N SER A 51 -2.65 -5.45 -10.62
CA SER A 51 -2.21 -5.71 -12.00
C SER A 51 -2.37 -7.17 -12.41
N LYS A 52 -2.40 -8.10 -11.46
CA LYS A 52 -2.79 -9.50 -11.68
C LYS A 52 -3.73 -9.97 -10.58
N PRO A 53 -4.83 -10.64 -10.93
CA PRO A 53 -5.82 -11.08 -9.95
C PRO A 53 -5.21 -12.15 -9.03
N LEU A 54 -5.85 -12.37 -7.88
CA LEU A 54 -5.48 -13.44 -6.97
C LEU A 54 -5.62 -14.80 -7.69
N GLY A 55 -4.75 -15.76 -7.39
CA GLY A 55 -4.81 -17.08 -8.03
C GLY A 55 -5.97 -17.91 -7.48
N ASP A 56 -6.57 -18.77 -8.30
CA ASP A 56 -7.74 -19.59 -7.92
C ASP A 56 -7.50 -20.48 -6.68
N THR A 57 -6.24 -20.87 -6.43
CA THR A 57 -5.84 -21.71 -5.29
C THR A 57 -5.46 -20.90 -4.05
N GLU A 58 -5.43 -19.57 -4.13
CA GLU A 58 -4.96 -18.71 -3.05
C GLU A 58 -6.14 -18.18 -2.21
N THR A 59 -6.08 -18.40 -0.90
CA THR A 59 -7.11 -17.90 0.03
C THR A 59 -7.01 -16.39 0.20
N GLN A 60 -8.13 -15.68 0.17
CA GLN A 60 -8.16 -14.25 0.50
C GLN A 60 -7.76 -14.00 1.97
N VAL A 61 -7.05 -12.92 2.25
CA VAL A 61 -6.60 -12.50 3.58
C VAL A 61 -7.72 -11.79 4.33
N SER A 62 -8.50 -10.97 3.64
CA SER A 62 -9.59 -10.19 4.21
C SER A 62 -10.80 -10.20 3.28
N ASP A 63 -11.97 -10.56 3.79
CA ASP A 63 -13.24 -10.56 3.05
C ASP A 63 -13.65 -9.17 2.54
N LYS A 64 -13.00 -8.11 3.05
CA LYS A 64 -13.23 -6.72 2.62
C LYS A 64 -12.30 -6.28 1.48
N SER A 65 -11.36 -7.12 1.07
CA SER A 65 -10.43 -6.76 0.00
C SER A 65 -11.13 -6.72 -1.35
N MET A 66 -10.81 -5.70 -2.13
CA MET A 66 -11.06 -5.68 -3.56
C MET A 66 -10.08 -6.64 -4.24
N ILE A 67 -10.53 -7.37 -5.27
CA ILE A 67 -9.77 -8.48 -5.87
C ILE A 67 -9.73 -8.43 -7.40
N ASN A 68 -10.42 -7.48 -8.03
CA ASN A 68 -10.49 -7.41 -9.48
C ASN A 68 -9.30 -6.60 -10.02
N VAL A 69 -8.86 -6.97 -11.23
CA VAL A 69 -7.82 -6.22 -11.92
C VAL A 69 -8.27 -4.78 -12.14
N GLY A 70 -7.38 -3.83 -11.83
CA GLY A 70 -7.68 -2.40 -11.89
C GLY A 70 -8.26 -1.81 -10.61
N ASP A 71 -8.71 -2.64 -9.65
CA ASP A 71 -9.07 -2.13 -8.32
C ASP A 71 -7.83 -1.53 -7.65
N GLU A 72 -8.03 -0.39 -6.98
CA GLU A 72 -6.95 0.41 -6.43
C GLU A 72 -7.31 1.05 -5.09
N ILE A 73 -6.28 1.27 -4.28
CA ILE A 73 -6.37 2.01 -3.04
C ILE A 73 -5.35 3.15 -3.00
N HIS A 74 -5.76 4.23 -2.35
CA HIS A 74 -4.97 5.44 -2.15
C HIS A 74 -4.93 5.77 -0.67
N GLY A 75 -3.74 6.04 -0.12
CA GLY A 75 -3.59 6.38 1.28
C GLY A 75 -2.29 7.13 1.53
N GLU A 76 -2.19 7.82 2.65
CA GLU A 76 -0.90 8.43 3.04
C GLU A 76 0.10 7.36 3.46
N SER A 77 -0.41 6.31 4.08
CA SER A 77 0.36 5.11 4.29
C SER A 77 -0.43 3.85 3.95
N ILE A 78 0.22 2.99 3.17
CA ILE A 78 -0.29 1.67 2.81
C ILE A 78 0.75 0.65 3.28
N ASN A 79 0.32 -0.33 4.05
CA ASN A 79 1.14 -1.47 4.42
C ASN A 79 0.70 -2.69 3.64
N GLY A 80 1.61 -3.64 3.48
CA GLY A 80 1.28 -4.86 2.78
C GLY A 80 2.39 -5.90 2.83
N PHE A 81 2.15 -6.99 2.13
CA PHE A 81 3.15 -8.01 1.92
C PHE A 81 3.02 -8.63 0.53
N SER A 82 4.11 -9.26 0.10
CA SER A 82 4.21 -10.08 -1.10
C SER A 82 4.75 -11.46 -0.71
N SER A 83 4.25 -12.53 -1.31
CA SER A 83 4.75 -13.89 -1.05
C SER A 83 6.11 -14.15 -1.69
N LYS A 84 6.49 -13.37 -2.72
CA LYS A 84 7.82 -13.42 -3.34
C LYS A 84 8.57 -12.10 -3.12
N PRO A 85 9.92 -12.10 -3.22
CA PRO A 85 10.70 -10.87 -3.24
C PRO A 85 10.17 -9.89 -4.28
N MET A 86 10.07 -8.62 -3.91
CA MET A 86 9.56 -7.58 -4.79
C MET A 86 10.55 -7.28 -5.91
N GLY A 87 10.04 -6.71 -7.00
CA GLY A 87 10.86 -6.24 -8.11
C GLY A 87 11.78 -5.08 -7.70
N ARG A 88 12.69 -4.71 -8.61
CA ARG A 88 13.54 -3.53 -8.45
C ARG A 88 12.67 -2.26 -8.37
N GLU A 89 13.05 -1.34 -7.49
CA GLU A 89 12.44 -0.02 -7.41
C GLU A 89 12.83 0.82 -8.63
N GLU A 90 11.83 1.42 -9.28
CA GLU A 90 12.02 2.41 -10.33
C GLU A 90 11.66 3.79 -9.81
N VAL A 91 12.64 4.69 -9.69
CA VAL A 91 12.37 6.09 -9.33
C VAL A 91 12.22 6.89 -10.61
N LYS A 92 11.02 7.42 -10.88
CA LYS A 92 10.75 8.30 -12.03
C LYS A 92 10.50 9.73 -11.54
N HIS A 93 10.97 10.67 -12.35
CA HIS A 93 10.71 12.10 -12.14
C HIS A 93 9.40 12.46 -12.83
N ALA A 94 8.36 12.77 -12.04
CA ALA A 94 7.08 13.21 -12.59
C ALA A 94 7.14 14.70 -13.02
N THR A 95 7.95 15.50 -12.32
CA THR A 95 8.31 16.91 -12.61
C THR A 95 9.70 17.20 -12.00
N SER A 96 10.36 18.32 -12.37
CA SER A 96 11.72 18.68 -11.91
C SER A 96 11.92 18.64 -10.38
N THR A 97 10.85 18.71 -9.58
CA THR A 97 10.94 18.77 -8.10
C THR A 97 10.38 17.55 -7.37
N HIS A 98 9.65 16.65 -8.04
CA HIS A 98 8.96 15.54 -7.35
C HIS A 98 9.33 14.18 -7.95
N LYS A 99 9.92 13.32 -7.10
CA LYS A 99 10.23 11.92 -7.40
C LYS A 99 9.10 11.01 -6.92
N ALA A 100 8.75 10.03 -7.73
CA ALA A 100 7.88 8.93 -7.33
C ALA A 100 8.63 7.61 -7.54
N THR A 101 8.55 6.74 -6.54
CA THR A 101 9.06 5.38 -6.57
C THR A 101 7.93 4.46 -6.99
N PHE A 102 8.21 3.66 -8.01
CA PHE A 102 7.34 2.63 -8.55
C PHE A 102 7.93 1.26 -8.22
N VAL A 103 7.12 0.36 -7.69
CA VAL A 103 7.52 -1.00 -7.32
C VAL A 103 6.42 -1.96 -7.75
N SER A 104 6.79 -3.17 -8.17
CA SER A 104 5.81 -4.24 -8.42
C SER A 104 6.01 -5.39 -7.45
N THR A 105 4.90 -5.91 -6.93
CA THR A 105 4.90 -7.15 -6.15
C THR A 105 4.75 -8.37 -7.04
N ARG A 106 5.05 -9.56 -6.51
CA ARG A 106 5.00 -10.83 -7.26
C ARG A 106 4.44 -11.96 -6.39
N GLY A 107 3.56 -12.76 -6.98
CA GLY A 107 2.80 -13.79 -6.25
C GLY A 107 1.77 -13.15 -5.32
N LYS A 108 1.09 -13.96 -4.50
CA LYS A 108 0.11 -13.49 -3.53
C LYS A 108 0.56 -12.22 -2.80
N SER A 109 -0.20 -11.15 -2.98
CA SER A 109 0.08 -9.82 -2.45
C SER A 109 -1.17 -9.26 -1.80
N TYR A 110 -0.97 -8.56 -0.69
CA TYR A 110 -2.00 -7.87 0.07
C TYR A 110 -1.51 -6.46 0.36
N ALA A 111 -2.39 -5.47 0.24
CA ALA A 111 -2.11 -4.10 0.63
C ALA A 111 -3.34 -3.49 1.30
N ASN A 112 -3.15 -2.71 2.37
CA ASN A 112 -4.22 -2.04 3.09
C ASN A 112 -3.84 -0.61 3.48
N VAL A 113 -4.84 0.26 3.48
CA VAL A 113 -4.69 1.63 3.95
C VAL A 113 -4.55 1.61 5.48
N GLU A 114 -3.39 2.06 5.98
CA GLU A 114 -3.15 2.26 7.42
C GLU A 114 -3.59 3.66 7.84
N ILE A 115 -3.26 4.68 7.03
CA ILE A 115 -3.65 6.07 7.23
C ILE A 115 -4.30 6.57 5.94
N GLY A 116 -5.57 6.92 6.02
CA GLY A 116 -6.31 7.49 4.89
C GLY A 116 -5.92 8.94 4.63
N VAL A 117 -6.28 9.43 3.44
CA VAL A 117 -5.89 10.78 2.98
C VAL A 117 -6.54 11.87 3.82
N ARG A 118 -7.78 11.67 4.27
CA ARG A 118 -8.53 12.66 5.06
C ARG A 118 -8.01 12.74 6.50
N GLU A 119 -7.72 11.60 7.11
CA GLU A 119 -7.26 11.53 8.50
C GLU A 119 -5.90 12.21 8.66
N PHE A 120 -5.04 12.15 7.64
CA PHE A 120 -3.80 12.92 7.63
C PHE A 120 -4.02 14.43 7.47
N LEU A 121 -4.89 14.85 6.55
CA LEU A 121 -5.21 16.29 6.40
C LEU A 121 -5.79 16.87 7.70
N GLN A 122 -6.65 16.11 8.39
CA GLN A 122 -7.18 16.49 9.70
C GLN A 122 -6.10 16.44 10.79
N ALA A 123 -5.19 15.48 10.77
CA ALA A 123 -4.07 15.42 11.69
C ALA A 123 -3.08 16.59 11.50
N ILE A 124 -2.81 17.01 10.25
CA ILE A 124 -2.01 18.20 9.95
C ILE A 124 -2.70 19.46 10.49
N ASP A 125 -3.99 19.63 10.19
CA ASP A 125 -4.79 20.78 10.65
C ASP A 125 -4.78 20.89 12.18
N ASN A 126 -5.00 19.76 12.86
CA ASN A 126 -4.95 19.68 14.32
C ASN A 126 -3.54 19.85 14.90
N SER A 127 -2.47 19.48 14.17
CA SER A 127 -1.07 19.65 14.61
C SER A 127 -0.52 21.07 14.40
N ASN A 128 -1.16 21.87 13.53
CA ASN A 128 -0.86 23.29 13.36
C ASN A 128 -1.61 24.19 14.36
N THR A 129 -2.58 23.64 15.09
CA THR A 129 -3.18 24.28 16.27
C THR A 129 -2.53 23.77 17.54
N LEU A 130 -1.34 24.30 17.88
CA LEU A 130 -0.97 24.42 19.29
C LEU A 130 -1.96 25.42 19.92
N PRO A 131 -2.55 25.13 21.10
CA PRO A 131 -3.28 26.14 21.82
C PRO A 131 -2.27 27.19 22.31
N ASN A 132 -2.34 28.38 21.73
CA ASN A 132 -1.91 29.59 22.46
C ASN A 132 -2.88 29.75 23.64
N SER A 133 -2.56 29.13 24.76
CA SER A 133 -3.14 29.36 26.08
C SER A 133 -2.13 28.81 27.09
N LEU A 134 -1.50 29.56 27.99
CA LEU A 134 -1.61 30.93 28.49
C LEU A 134 -0.20 31.35 28.94
#